data_AF-A0A537J4L5-F1
#
_entry.id   AF-A0A537J4L5-F1
#
_cell.length_a   1.000
_cell.length_b   1.000
_cell.length_c   1.000
_cell.angle_alpha   90.00
_cell.angle_beta   90.00
_cell.angle_gamma   90.00
#
_symmetry.space_group_name_H-M   'P 1'
#
loop_
_entity.id
_entity.type
_entity.pdbx_description
1 polymer ?
#
loop_
_entity_poly.entity_id
_entity_poly.type
_entity_poly.pdbx_seq_one_letter_code
_entity_poly.pdbx_strand_id
1 'polypeptide(L)' 'SVDLKITVAGLIWGKGYEWETLIPAVNPISYAMMGLLPQMHRDEITISKTVSLLLKTAYGIDYVSQNVPCAYLKNK' A
#
# COMPACT_ATOMS: atom_id res chain seq x y z
N SER A 1 -18.82 4.59 10.74
CA SER A 1 -17.90 4.66 9.58
C SER A 1 -16.49 4.36 10.07
N VAL A 2 -15.58 3.95 9.19
CA VAL A 2 -14.15 3.75 9.53
C VAL A 2 -13.39 5.04 9.23
N ASP A 3 -12.48 5.44 10.12
CA ASP A 3 -11.61 6.60 9.90
C ASP A 3 -10.36 6.20 9.09
N LEU A 4 -10.25 6.72 7.87
CA LEU A 4 -9.11 6.48 6.97
C LEU A 4 -7.94 7.45 7.19
N LYS A 5 -8.11 8.44 8.07
CA LYS A 5 -7.09 9.46 8.37
C LYS A 5 -6.32 9.16 9.65
N ILE A 6 -6.78 8.19 10.46
CA ILE A 6 -6.04 7.72 11.62
C ILE A 6 -4.64 7.31 11.18
N THR A 7 -3.64 7.90 11.84
CA THR A 7 -2.23 7.65 11.55
C THR A 7 -1.58 7.20 12.84
N VAL A 8 -1.00 6.01 12.84
CA VAL A 8 -0.21 5.51 13.98
C VAL A 8 1.27 5.81 13.76
N ALA A 9 2.03 5.96 14.85
CA ALA A 9 3.43 6.36 14.80
C ALA A 9 4.30 5.40 13.95
N GLY A 10 3.90 4.14 13.85
CA GLY A 10 4.47 3.19 12.91
C GLY A 10 4.06 1.76 13.20
N LEU A 11 4.51 0.86 12.33
CA LEU A 11 4.38 -0.58 12.43
C LEU A 11 5.74 -1.21 12.12
N ILE A 12 6.12 -2.24 12.89
CA ILE A 12 7.23 -3.12 12.52
C ILE A 12 6.62 -4.39 11.94
N TRP A 13 6.77 -4.58 10.63
CA TRP A 13 6.33 -5.78 9.93
C TRP A 13 7.43 -6.84 10.00
N GLY A 14 7.06 -8.08 10.34
CA GLY A 14 8.07 -9.15 10.47
C GLY A 14 9.02 -8.96 11.65
N LYS A 15 8.54 -8.37 12.75
CA LYS A 15 9.37 -8.10 13.93
C LYS A 15 10.13 -9.35 14.37
N GLY A 16 11.46 -9.25 14.46
CA GLY A 16 12.33 -10.36 14.86
C GLY A 16 12.75 -11.32 13.75
N TYR A 17 12.34 -11.09 12.49
CA TYR A 17 12.87 -11.78 11.32
C TYR A 17 13.95 -10.92 10.62
N GLU A 18 14.84 -11.54 9.84
CA GLU A 18 15.87 -10.82 9.08
C GLU A 18 15.30 -9.84 8.04
N TRP A 19 14.06 -10.09 7.57
CA TRP A 19 13.33 -9.25 6.62
C TRP A 19 12.43 -8.20 7.30
N GLU A 20 12.66 -7.92 8.59
CA GLU A 20 11.94 -6.89 9.34
C GLU A 20 11.86 -5.57 8.56
N THR A 21 10.67 -4.97 8.52
CA THR A 21 10.42 -3.74 7.80
C THR A 21 9.73 -2.72 8.70
N LEU A 22 10.41 -1.59 8.94
CA LEU A 22 9.83 -0.44 9.62
C LEU A 22 8.93 0.33 8.65
N ILE A 23 7.68 0.55 9.04
CA ILE A 23 6.70 1.35 8.32
C ILE A 23 6.30 2.52 9.23
N PRO A 24 6.96 3.69 9.12
CA PRO A 24 6.66 4.84 9.96
C PRO A 24 5.38 5.55 9.49
N ALA A 25 4.73 6.26 10.42
CA ALA A 25 3.59 7.15 10.13
C ALA A 25 2.53 6.53 9.20
N VAL A 26 1.93 5.42 9.64
CA VAL A 26 1.06 4.60 8.80
C VAL A 26 -0.42 4.88 9.03
N ASN A 27 -1.12 5.17 7.94
CA ASN A 27 -2.58 5.21 7.86
C ASN A 27 -3.09 4.08 6.94
N PRO A 28 -4.41 3.79 6.92
CA PRO A 28 -4.96 2.69 6.11
C PRO A 28 -4.59 2.74 4.62
N ILE A 29 -4.50 3.91 4.00
CA ILE A 29 -4.17 4.06 2.58
C ILE A 29 -2.70 3.70 2.34
N SER A 30 -1.81 4.29 3.12
CA SER A 30 -0.38 4.00 3.05
C SER A 30 -0.09 2.52 3.37
N TYR A 31 -0.78 1.93 4.35
CA TYR A 31 -0.65 0.51 4.67
C TYR A 31 -1.05 -0.39 3.51
N ALA A 32 -2.18 -0.09 2.84
CA ALA A 32 -2.57 -0.81 1.64
C ALA A 32 -1.47 -0.73 0.57
N MET A 33 -0.93 0.47 0.33
CA MET A 33 0.17 0.66 -0.62
C MET A 33 1.44 -0.10 -0.25
N MET A 34 1.76 -0.26 1.04
CA MET A 34 2.91 -1.05 1.48
C MET A 34 2.84 -2.51 1.02
N GLY A 35 1.67 -3.02 0.63
CA GLY A 35 1.57 -4.35 -0.01
C GLY A 35 2.40 -4.51 -1.29
N LEU A 36 2.84 -3.40 -1.91
CA LEU A 36 3.76 -3.43 -3.06
C LEU A 36 5.23 -3.63 -2.66
N LEU A 37 5.56 -3.55 -1.37
CA LEU A 37 6.92 -3.86 -0.91
C LEU A 37 7.21 -5.34 -1.14
N PRO A 38 8.40 -5.70 -1.67
CA PRO A 38 8.77 -7.09 -1.87
C PRO A 38 8.57 -7.96 -0.62
N GLN A 39 8.85 -7.43 0.58
CA GLN A 39 8.73 -8.11 1.87
C GLN A 39 7.29 -8.51 2.24
N MET A 40 6.27 -7.96 1.56
CA MET A 40 4.85 -8.21 1.86
C MET A 40 4.26 -9.35 1.01
N HIS A 41 4.88 -9.71 -0.12
CA HIS A 41 4.41 -10.75 -1.05
C HIS A 41 2.90 -10.67 -1.32
N ARG A 42 2.40 -9.53 -1.82
CA ARG A 42 0.98 -9.34 -2.21
C ARG A 42 0.84 -9.14 -3.72
N ASP A 43 -0.35 -9.44 -4.23
CA ASP A 43 -0.71 -9.23 -5.63
C ASP A 43 -0.88 -7.73 -5.94
N GLU A 44 -0.07 -7.22 -6.87
CA GLU A 44 -0.02 -5.79 -7.21
C GLU A 44 -1.36 -5.24 -7.71
N ILE A 45 -2.13 -6.05 -8.44
CA ILE A 45 -3.45 -5.66 -8.98
C ILE A 45 -4.44 -5.43 -7.84
N THR A 46 -4.46 -6.34 -6.87
CA THR A 46 -5.28 -6.25 -5.67
C THR A 46 -4.92 -5.02 -4.84
N ILE A 47 -3.62 -4.77 -4.65
CA ILE A 47 -3.15 -3.58 -3.93
C ILE A 47 -3.58 -2.30 -4.64
N SER A 48 -3.37 -2.22 -5.96
CA SER A 48 -3.76 -1.07 -6.78
C SER A 48 -5.26 -0.76 -6.66
N LYS A 49 -6.12 -1.77 -6.81
CA LYS A 49 -7.58 -1.62 -6.66
C LYS A 49 -7.97 -1.15 -5.26
N THR A 50 -7.31 -1.67 -4.23
CA THR A 50 -7.58 -1.30 -2.83
C THR A 50 -7.19 0.15 -2.58
N VAL A 51 -6.02 0.59 -3.04
CA VAL A 51 -5.56 1.99 -2.91
C VAL A 51 -6.53 2.94 -3.64
N SER A 52 -6.94 2.61 -4.86
CA SER A 52 -7.93 3.38 -5.62
C SER A 52 -9.25 3.56 -4.85
N LEU A 53 -9.78 2.47 -4.27
CA LEU A 53 -11.01 2.50 -3.46
C LEU A 53 -10.86 3.39 -2.23
N LEU A 54 -9.74 3.26 -1.51
CA LEU A 54 -9.51 4.01 -0.28
C LEU A 54 -9.27 5.50 -0.55
N LEU A 55 -8.55 5.85 -1.63
CA LEU A 55 -8.36 7.24 -2.07
C LEU A 55 -9.69 7.89 -2.45
N LYS A 56 -10.54 7.17 -3.18
CA LYS A 56 -11.88 7.65 -3.54
C LYS A 56 -12.73 7.91 -2.30
N THR A 57 -12.68 6.98 -1.34
CA THR A 57 -13.47 7.07 -0.11
C THR A 57 -12.97 8.17 0.83
N ALA A 58 -11.65 8.32 1.00
CA ALA A 58 -11.07 9.28 1.94
C ALA A 58 -11.03 10.72 1.41
N TYR A 59 -10.83 10.87 0.10
CA TYR A 59 -10.50 12.16 -0.52
C TYR A 59 -11.28 12.47 -1.79
N GLY A 60 -12.16 11.57 -2.26
CA GLY A 60 -12.89 11.77 -3.52
C GLY A 60 -12.06 11.57 -4.79
N ILE A 61 -10.81 11.11 -4.67
CA ILE A 61 -9.85 10.99 -5.77
C ILE A 61 -10.06 9.68 -6.55
N ASP A 62 -10.29 9.79 -7.86
CA ASP A 62 -10.31 8.65 -8.78
C ASP A 62 -8.91 8.43 -9.36
N TYR A 63 -8.15 7.52 -8.75
CA TYR A 63 -6.80 7.14 -9.20
C TYR A 63 -6.79 5.73 -9.81
N VAL A 64 -6.10 5.55 -10.95
CA VAL A 64 -5.86 4.25 -11.57
C VAL A 64 -4.39 4.12 -11.94
N SER A 65 -3.68 3.18 -11.32
CA SER A 65 -2.26 2.96 -11.59
C SER A 65 -2.04 2.35 -12.97
N GLN A 66 -1.30 3.04 -13.83
CA GLN A 66 -0.89 2.56 -15.16
C GLN A 66 0.33 1.63 -15.09
N ASN A 67 1.04 1.63 -13.97
CA ASN A 67 2.29 0.89 -13.81
C ASN A 67 2.08 -0.54 -13.26
N VAL A 68 0.85 -1.02 -13.14
CA VAL A 68 0.53 -2.30 -12.47
C VAL A 68 0.03 -3.36 -13.46
N PRO A 69 0.53 -4.61 -13.41
CA PRO A 69 1.73 -5.02 -12.65
C PRO A 69 3.00 -4.57 -13.38
N CYS A 70 3.93 -3.97 -12.63
CA CYS A 70 5.24 -3.44 -13.05
C CYS A 70 5.39 -3.16 -14.56
N ALA A 71 4.54 -2.29 -15.15
CA ALA A 71 4.46 -2.10 -16.60
C ALA A 71 5.79 -1.64 -17.22
N TYR A 72 6.58 -0.88 -16.45
CA TYR A 72 7.93 -0.45 -16.80
C TYR A 72 8.92 -1.60 -17.09
N LEU A 73 8.67 -2.82 -16.60
CA LEU A 73 9.52 -3.98 -16.87
C LEU A 73 9.22 -4.65 -18.22
N LYS A 74 8.07 -4.35 -18.85
CA LYS A 74 7.65 -5.01 -20.09
C LYS A 74 8.40 -4.51 -21.33
N ASN A 75 9.10 -3.38 -21.22
CA ASN A 75 9.87 -2.77 -22.31
C ASN A 75 11.39 -3.00 -22.17
N LYS A 76 11.80 -3.97 -21.34
CA LYS A 76 13.19 -4.40 -21.20
C LYS A 76 13.45 -5.67 -22.01
#